data_AF-A0A4S5JK44-F1
#
_entry.id   AF-A0A4S5JK44-F1
#
_cell.length_a   1.000
_cell.length_b   1.000
_cell.length_c   1.000
_cell.angle_alpha   90.00
_cell.angle_beta   90.00
_cell.angle_gamma   90.00
#
_symmetry.space_group_name_H-M   'P 1'
#
loop_
_entity.id
_entity.type
_entity.pdbx_description
1 polymer ?
#
loop_
_entity_poly.entity_id
_entity_poly.type
_entity_poly.pdbx_seq_one_letter_code
_entity_poly.pdbx_strand_id
1 'polypeptide(L)'
;MKALFIGAGAAYDCGMPLVWELTAEIRRWLTPEKLISFNENWKSQGDGWDHDVISCLISLLENKDLHYENIIGAIEVECSRERDQNKRQSYHAALGFVLQAVYGLLMERQVKNTSYALAALDDFTSIKEIAENNKPLWVFSLNHDCIIEMLALKSGIPLKSGFNEEVSIPIKTVDGSIHDFPFEQLSRQSIERNQYDFFGHGEFGINLIKLHGSLDIFGQNDELNYLKIKAIDNDPASLSSQIQLLNQINQDIAVRDGGVCTNENIYEDKDGEIQFLRKSLLSGTHKFTKKLSQIAPPEFLPLFQGNLNYAHELICIGYSFGDKHIDDQIVDWLSFSATRKLTIVNPGIKVCPERMKHLSGQVECKPIGAVDYFTQLSNKKSTVLKNMLRKVRSFAREKIKRELMGSA
;
A
#
# COMPACT_ATOMS: atom_id res chain seq x y z
N MET A 1 18.00 19.24 3.39
CA MET A 1 17.51 18.05 2.65
C MET A 1 15.98 17.98 2.71
N LYS A 2 15.32 17.81 1.56
CA LYS A 2 13.89 17.54 1.44
C LYS A 2 13.62 16.04 1.57
N ALA A 3 12.47 15.69 2.14
CA ALA A 3 11.90 14.35 2.10
C ALA A 3 10.51 14.39 1.45
N LEU A 4 10.06 13.26 0.90
CA LEU A 4 8.72 13.09 0.38
C LEU A 4 7.90 12.20 1.33
N PHE A 5 6.64 12.56 1.52
CA PHE A 5 5.65 11.72 2.17
C PHE A 5 4.51 11.46 1.18
N ILE A 6 4.24 10.19 0.88
CA ILE A 6 3.39 9.76 -0.23
C ILE A 6 2.15 9.09 0.34
N GLY A 7 0.98 9.67 0.04
CA GLY A 7 -0.34 9.08 0.31
C GLY A 7 -1.05 8.63 -0.96
N ALA A 8 -2.24 8.04 -0.81
CA ALA A 8 -2.96 7.38 -1.90
C ALA A 8 -3.17 8.28 -3.13
N GLY A 9 -3.39 9.58 -2.92
CA GLY A 9 -3.58 10.54 -3.99
C GLY A 9 -2.36 10.74 -4.91
N ALA A 10 -1.15 10.36 -4.48
CA ALA A 10 0.05 10.48 -5.29
C ALA A 10 0.08 9.49 -6.47
N ALA A 11 -0.55 8.32 -6.30
CA ALA A 11 -0.65 7.27 -7.31
C ALA A 11 -1.97 7.32 -8.10
N TYR A 12 -2.86 8.27 -7.81
CA TYR A 12 -4.17 8.40 -8.45
C TYR A 12 -4.08 8.54 -9.98
N ASP A 13 -3.16 9.40 -10.45
CA ASP A 13 -2.93 9.62 -11.89
C ASP A 13 -2.26 8.40 -12.56
N CYS A 14 -1.66 7.50 -11.78
CA CYS A 14 -1.13 6.21 -12.23
C CYS A 14 -2.19 5.09 -12.22
N GLY A 15 -3.44 5.41 -11.88
CA GLY A 15 -4.56 4.48 -11.96
C GLY A 15 -4.84 3.73 -10.65
N MET A 16 -4.19 4.09 -9.55
CA MET A 16 -4.53 3.52 -8.24
C MET A 16 -5.78 4.21 -7.65
N PRO A 17 -6.63 3.47 -6.92
CA PRO A 17 -7.86 4.01 -6.34
C PRO A 17 -7.58 4.87 -5.09
N LEU A 18 -8.42 5.88 -4.88
CA LEU A 18 -8.54 6.51 -3.56
C LEU A 18 -9.37 5.62 -2.61
N VAL A 19 -9.29 5.91 -1.31
CA VAL A 19 -10.00 5.15 -0.26
C VAL A 19 -11.51 4.99 -0.55
N TRP A 20 -12.17 6.07 -1.00
CA TRP A 20 -13.60 6.03 -1.32
C TRP A 20 -13.92 5.29 -2.62
N GLU A 21 -13.04 5.31 -3.61
CA GLU A 21 -13.23 4.53 -4.84
C GLU A 21 -13.09 3.04 -4.55
N LEU A 22 -12.07 2.66 -3.77
CA LEU A 22 -11.90 1.27 -3.35
C LEU A 22 -13.08 0.80 -2.49
N THR A 23 -13.61 1.65 -1.61
CA THR A 23 -14.83 1.37 -0.84
C THR A 23 -16.02 1.10 -1.75
N ALA A 24 -16.22 1.92 -2.78
CA ALA A 24 -17.30 1.73 -3.74
C ALA A 24 -17.15 0.42 -4.53
N GLU A 25 -15.92 0.06 -4.91
CA GLU A 25 -15.63 -1.23 -5.56
C GLU A 25 -15.95 -2.43 -4.65
N ILE A 26 -15.54 -2.36 -3.37
CA ILE A 26 -15.86 -3.40 -2.38
C ILE A 26 -17.37 -3.58 -2.25
N ARG A 27 -18.12 -2.48 -2.06
CA ARG A 27 -19.58 -2.52 -1.93
C ARG A 27 -20.27 -3.09 -3.17
N ARG A 28 -19.81 -2.69 -4.35
CA ARG A 28 -20.36 -3.17 -5.63
C ARG A 28 -20.08 -4.66 -5.85
N TRP A 29 -18.90 -5.13 -5.43
CA TRP A 29 -18.52 -6.53 -5.58
C TRP A 29 -19.12 -7.44 -4.50
N LEU A 30 -19.23 -6.98 -3.26
CA LEU A 30 -19.70 -7.71 -2.09
C LEU A 30 -21.06 -7.18 -1.62
N THR A 31 -22.11 -7.53 -2.36
CA THR A 31 -23.48 -7.18 -1.97
C THR A 31 -23.95 -8.04 -0.79
N PRO A 32 -24.98 -7.60 -0.04
CA PRO A 32 -25.55 -8.40 1.05
C PRO A 32 -25.96 -9.82 0.60
N GLU A 33 -26.60 -9.95 -0.56
CA GLU A 33 -27.04 -11.24 -1.10
C GLU A 33 -25.84 -12.15 -1.39
N LYS A 34 -24.77 -11.58 -1.95
CA LYS A 34 -23.55 -12.33 -2.26
C LYS A 34 -22.83 -12.78 -1.00
N LEU A 35 -22.76 -11.93 0.03
CA LEU A 35 -22.17 -12.27 1.31
C LEU A 35 -22.95 -13.38 2.02
N ILE A 36 -24.29 -13.32 2.00
CA ILE A 36 -25.15 -14.39 2.53
C ILE A 36 -24.91 -15.69 1.77
N SER A 37 -24.92 -15.65 0.43
CA SER A 37 -24.69 -16.83 -0.40
C SER A 37 -23.31 -17.45 -0.17
N PHE A 38 -22.25 -16.64 -0.03
CA PHE A 38 -20.93 -17.13 0.35
C PHE A 38 -20.97 -17.84 1.70
N ASN A 39 -21.60 -17.24 2.71
CA ASN A 39 -21.67 -17.84 4.04
C ASN A 39 -22.49 -19.13 4.08
N GLU A 40 -23.57 -19.23 3.30
CA GLU A 40 -24.35 -20.47 3.16
C GLU A 40 -23.51 -21.61 2.56
N ASN A 41 -22.73 -21.29 1.51
CA ASN A 41 -21.81 -22.26 0.91
C ASN A 41 -20.73 -22.68 1.90
N TRP A 42 -20.12 -21.75 2.63
CA TRP A 42 -19.12 -22.08 3.65
C TRP A 42 -19.71 -22.91 4.79
N LYS A 43 -20.94 -22.60 5.25
CA LYS A 43 -21.66 -23.44 6.23
C LYS A 43 -21.86 -24.87 5.73
N SER A 44 -22.16 -25.05 4.44
CA SER A 44 -22.31 -26.40 3.86
C SER A 44 -21.01 -27.21 3.84
N GLN A 45 -19.87 -26.52 3.91
CA GLN A 45 -18.53 -27.11 3.96
C GLN A 45 -17.97 -27.21 5.38
N GLY A 46 -18.70 -26.70 6.39
CA GLY A 46 -18.28 -26.72 7.80
C GLY A 46 -17.65 -25.43 8.32
N ASP A 47 -17.43 -24.42 7.47
CA ASP A 47 -16.61 -23.23 7.75
C ASP A 47 -17.39 -21.90 7.65
N GLY A 48 -18.61 -21.85 8.19
CA GLY A 48 -19.47 -20.67 8.17
C GLY A 48 -19.30 -19.71 9.34
N TRP A 49 -19.68 -18.46 9.15
CA TRP A 49 -19.73 -17.44 10.19
C TRP A 49 -21.10 -17.38 10.87
N ASP A 50 -21.08 -16.96 12.13
CA ASP A 50 -22.25 -16.65 12.92
C ASP A 50 -23.16 -15.61 12.22
N HIS A 51 -24.48 -15.76 12.38
CA HIS A 51 -25.46 -14.89 11.71
C HIS A 51 -25.34 -13.42 12.14
N ASP A 52 -24.99 -13.16 13.40
CA ASP A 52 -24.82 -11.80 13.90
C ASP A 52 -23.59 -11.13 13.29
N VAL A 53 -22.55 -11.90 12.99
CA VAL A 53 -21.34 -11.39 12.31
C VAL A 53 -21.67 -10.98 10.88
N ILE A 54 -22.43 -11.81 10.15
CA ILE A 54 -22.92 -11.45 8.81
C ILE A 54 -23.79 -10.20 8.85
N SER A 55 -24.75 -10.15 9.78
CA SER A 55 -25.65 -9.00 9.93
C SER A 55 -24.88 -7.71 10.25
N CYS A 56 -23.85 -7.80 11.10
CA CYS A 56 -22.95 -6.69 11.40
C CYS A 56 -22.20 -6.23 10.14
N LEU A 57 -21.57 -7.15 9.40
CA LEU A 57 -20.82 -6.82 8.18
C LEU A 57 -21.71 -6.19 7.10
N ILE A 58 -22.93 -6.70 6.89
CA ILE A 58 -23.92 -6.11 5.98
C ILE A 58 -24.21 -4.66 6.38
N SER A 59 -24.56 -4.44 7.66
CA SER A 59 -24.87 -3.09 8.16
C SER A 59 -23.70 -2.11 7.96
N LEU A 60 -22.47 -2.56 8.17
CA LEU A 60 -21.26 -1.75 7.94
C LEU A 60 -21.04 -1.44 6.45
N LEU A 61 -21.27 -2.43 5.56
CA LEU A 61 -21.14 -2.25 4.11
C LEU A 61 -22.20 -1.30 3.56
N GLU A 62 -23.43 -1.33 4.08
CA GLU A 62 -24.53 -0.46 3.65
C GLU A 62 -24.41 0.99 4.15
N ASN A 63 -23.65 1.23 5.23
CA ASN A 63 -23.46 2.57 5.78
C ASN A 63 -22.57 3.43 4.89
N LYS A 64 -23.18 4.31 4.09
CA LYS A 64 -22.51 5.17 3.09
C LYS A 64 -21.48 6.14 3.67
N ASP A 65 -21.56 6.47 4.96
CA ASP A 65 -20.66 7.40 5.63
C ASP A 65 -19.34 6.74 6.09
N LEU A 66 -19.24 5.41 5.98
CA LEU A 66 -18.04 4.65 6.30
C LEU A 66 -17.23 4.37 5.03
N HIS A 67 -15.91 4.52 5.11
CA HIS A 67 -15.01 3.91 4.13
C HIS A 67 -14.50 2.56 4.64
N TYR A 68 -13.86 1.77 3.77
CA TYR A 68 -13.45 0.40 4.08
C TYR A 68 -12.53 0.29 5.31
N GLU A 69 -11.64 1.26 5.56
CA GLU A 69 -10.83 1.24 6.78
C GLU A 69 -11.66 1.46 8.07
N ASN A 70 -12.78 2.20 8.00
CA ASN A 70 -13.70 2.30 9.14
C ASN A 70 -14.46 0.98 9.35
N ILE A 71 -14.85 0.32 8.25
CA ILE A 71 -15.52 -0.98 8.29
C ILE A 71 -14.60 -2.01 8.96
N ILE A 72 -13.35 -2.12 8.50
CA ILE A 72 -12.32 -2.95 9.13
C ILE A 72 -12.16 -2.58 10.61
N GLY A 73 -12.03 -1.28 10.91
CA GLY A 73 -11.91 -0.78 12.28
C GLY A 73 -13.08 -1.16 13.19
N ALA A 74 -14.31 -1.17 12.67
CA ALA A 74 -15.49 -1.59 13.41
C ALA A 74 -15.47 -3.10 13.69
N ILE A 75 -15.11 -3.93 12.71
CA ILE A 75 -14.97 -5.38 12.89
C ILE A 75 -13.89 -5.70 13.93
N GLU A 76 -12.75 -4.99 13.89
CA GLU A 76 -11.67 -5.12 14.89
C GLU A 76 -12.16 -4.86 16.33
N VAL A 77 -13.01 -3.85 16.49
CA VAL A 77 -13.59 -3.47 17.78
C VAL A 77 -14.55 -4.55 18.28
N GLU A 78 -15.45 -5.03 17.41
CA GLU A 78 -16.41 -6.07 17.77
C GLU A 78 -15.69 -7.38 18.10
N CYS A 79 -14.70 -7.77 17.30
CA CYS A 79 -13.83 -8.91 17.57
C CYS A 79 -13.14 -8.82 18.94
N SER A 80 -12.72 -7.62 19.35
CA SER A 80 -12.02 -7.40 20.63
C SER A 80 -12.97 -7.39 21.83
N ARG A 81 -14.26 -7.07 21.62
CA ARG A 81 -15.30 -7.00 22.67
C ARG A 81 -15.96 -8.35 22.89
N GLU A 82 -16.02 -9.18 21.86
CA GLU A 82 -16.69 -10.48 21.90
C GLU A 82 -16.01 -11.44 22.87
N ARG A 83 -16.82 -12.06 23.74
CA ARG A 83 -16.38 -13.00 24.78
C ARG A 83 -16.66 -14.44 24.38
N ASP A 84 -17.65 -14.68 23.54
CA ASP A 84 -17.89 -15.99 22.95
C ASP A 84 -16.76 -16.33 21.96
N GLN A 85 -16.06 -17.44 22.19
CA GLN A 85 -14.89 -17.81 21.38
C GLN A 85 -15.25 -18.12 19.93
N ASN A 86 -16.39 -18.78 19.67
CA ASN A 86 -16.81 -19.17 18.33
C ASN A 86 -17.23 -17.94 17.53
N LYS A 87 -17.99 -17.03 18.15
CA LYS A 87 -18.40 -15.78 17.52
C LYS A 87 -17.21 -14.83 17.30
N ARG A 88 -16.28 -14.79 18.26
CA ARG A 88 -15.01 -14.08 18.09
C ARG A 88 -14.20 -14.63 16.92
N GLN A 89 -14.11 -15.96 16.76
CA GLN A 89 -13.46 -16.57 15.61
C GLN A 89 -14.15 -16.20 14.29
N SER A 90 -15.49 -16.14 14.27
CA SER A 90 -16.25 -15.66 13.11
C SER A 90 -15.91 -14.20 12.76
N TYR A 91 -15.78 -13.31 13.75
CA TYR A 91 -15.31 -11.93 13.51
C TYR A 91 -13.86 -11.88 12.97
N HIS A 92 -12.96 -12.69 13.51
CA HIS A 92 -11.59 -12.80 13.01
C HIS A 92 -11.56 -13.28 11.55
N ALA A 93 -12.38 -14.28 11.19
CA ALA A 93 -12.49 -14.78 9.82
C ALA A 93 -13.07 -13.71 8.87
N ALA A 94 -14.12 -13.00 9.29
CA ALA A 94 -14.70 -11.89 8.53
C ALA A 94 -13.69 -10.75 8.31
N LEU A 95 -12.90 -10.41 9.34
CA LEU A 95 -11.81 -9.44 9.22
C LEU A 95 -10.78 -9.87 8.17
N GLY A 96 -10.31 -11.13 8.25
CA GLY A 96 -9.36 -11.69 7.28
C GLY A 96 -9.90 -11.67 5.85
N PHE A 97 -11.17 -12.00 5.66
CA PHE A 97 -11.83 -11.97 4.36
C PHE A 97 -11.89 -10.56 3.77
N VAL A 98 -12.27 -9.55 4.56
CA VAL A 98 -12.33 -8.15 4.09
C VAL A 98 -10.93 -7.63 3.75
N LEU A 99 -9.92 -7.93 4.57
CA LEU A 99 -8.52 -7.57 4.28
C LEU A 99 -8.02 -8.23 2.98
N GLN A 100 -8.35 -9.50 2.76
CA GLN A 100 -8.03 -10.21 1.52
C GLN A 100 -8.73 -9.59 0.31
N ALA A 101 -9.99 -9.16 0.43
CA ALA A 101 -10.71 -8.47 -0.64
C ALA A 101 -10.05 -7.13 -1.00
N VAL A 102 -9.64 -6.34 0.01
CA VAL A 102 -8.88 -5.09 -0.18
C VAL A 102 -7.58 -5.35 -0.93
N TYR A 103 -6.80 -6.35 -0.49
CA TYR A 103 -5.56 -6.74 -1.16
C TYR A 103 -5.81 -7.16 -2.60
N GLY A 104 -6.80 -8.02 -2.84
CA GLY A 104 -7.14 -8.53 -4.17
C GLY A 104 -7.52 -7.43 -5.16
N LEU A 105 -8.35 -6.48 -4.75
CA LEU A 105 -8.74 -5.34 -5.58
C LEU A 105 -7.55 -4.41 -5.88
N LEU A 106 -6.71 -4.12 -4.89
CA LEU A 106 -5.51 -3.31 -5.09
C LEU A 106 -4.52 -3.99 -6.03
N MET A 107 -4.31 -5.30 -5.86
CA MET A 107 -3.46 -6.11 -6.74
C MET A 107 -4.00 -6.11 -8.17
N GLU A 108 -5.30 -6.35 -8.35
CA GLU A 108 -5.94 -6.33 -9.66
C GLU A 108 -5.77 -4.96 -10.34
N ARG A 109 -5.90 -3.86 -9.59
CA ARG A 109 -5.67 -2.50 -10.10
C ARG A 109 -4.22 -2.28 -10.50
N GLN A 110 -3.26 -2.65 -9.65
CA GLN A 110 -1.82 -2.55 -9.93
C GLN A 110 -1.47 -3.30 -11.22
N VAL A 111 -1.91 -4.56 -11.36
CA VAL A 111 -1.61 -5.40 -12.52
C VAL A 111 -2.27 -4.85 -13.78
N LYS A 112 -3.60 -4.64 -13.77
CA LYS A 112 -4.34 -4.20 -14.97
C LYS A 112 -3.94 -2.81 -15.45
N ASN A 113 -3.51 -1.94 -14.54
CA ASN A 113 -3.11 -0.57 -14.88
C ASN A 113 -1.60 -0.43 -15.15
N THR A 114 -0.80 -1.50 -15.14
CA THR A 114 0.67 -1.42 -15.31
C THR A 114 1.08 -0.56 -16.51
N SER A 115 0.58 -0.85 -17.71
CA SER A 115 0.94 -0.08 -18.91
C SER A 115 0.47 1.38 -18.84
N TYR A 116 -0.70 1.62 -18.25
CA TYR A 116 -1.23 2.97 -18.03
C TYR A 116 -0.35 3.75 -17.04
N ALA A 117 0.03 3.12 -15.92
CA ALA A 117 0.90 3.68 -14.91
C ALA A 117 2.27 4.04 -15.51
N LEU A 118 2.89 3.14 -16.26
CA LEU A 118 4.19 3.39 -16.91
C LEU A 118 4.14 4.57 -17.88
N ALA A 119 3.03 4.79 -18.57
CA ALA A 119 2.83 5.96 -19.43
C ALA A 119 2.59 7.25 -18.61
N ALA A 120 1.92 7.16 -17.46
CA ALA A 120 1.71 8.30 -16.55
C ALA A 120 3.02 8.72 -15.85
N LEU A 121 3.89 7.77 -15.51
CA LEU A 121 5.17 8.02 -14.82
C LEU A 121 6.14 8.92 -15.59
N ASP A 122 5.96 9.10 -16.91
CA ASP A 122 6.71 10.09 -17.69
C ASP A 122 6.51 11.53 -17.18
N ASP A 123 5.43 11.79 -16.44
CA ASP A 123 5.11 13.08 -15.87
C ASP A 123 5.75 13.29 -14.48
N PHE A 124 6.37 12.25 -13.92
CA PHE A 124 6.98 12.24 -12.58
C PHE A 124 8.51 12.30 -12.63
N THR A 125 9.12 12.38 -13.81
CA THR A 125 10.58 12.26 -14.00
C THR A 125 11.42 13.29 -13.24
N SER A 126 10.83 14.42 -12.82
CA SER A 126 11.50 15.41 -11.98
C SER A 126 11.86 14.89 -10.59
N ILE A 127 11.35 13.74 -10.16
CA ILE A 127 11.83 13.06 -8.96
C ILE A 127 13.35 12.79 -9.01
N LYS A 128 13.92 12.59 -10.21
CA LYS A 128 15.36 12.40 -10.39
C LYS A 128 16.14 13.63 -9.96
N GLU A 129 15.70 14.82 -10.37
CA GLU A 129 16.30 16.09 -9.97
C GLU A 129 16.17 16.31 -8.46
N ILE A 130 15.04 15.90 -7.86
CA ILE A 130 14.87 15.93 -6.39
C ILE A 130 15.87 14.98 -5.72
N ALA A 131 16.06 13.76 -6.25
CA ALA A 131 17.01 12.79 -5.70
C ALA A 131 18.47 13.28 -5.81
N GLU A 132 18.85 13.86 -6.95
CA GLU A 132 20.17 14.44 -7.19
C GLU A 132 20.49 15.60 -6.24
N ASN A 133 19.49 16.41 -5.87
CA ASN A 133 19.67 17.55 -4.97
C ASN A 133 19.66 17.17 -3.48
N ASN A 134 19.29 15.95 -3.12
CA ASN A 134 19.14 15.54 -1.72
C ASN A 134 20.18 14.50 -1.29
N LYS A 135 20.43 13.47 -2.10
CA LYS A 135 21.48 12.45 -1.91
C LYS A 135 21.63 11.94 -0.45
N PRO A 136 20.78 11.00 0.00
CA PRO A 136 19.68 10.38 -0.74
C PRO A 136 18.37 11.17 -0.60
N LEU A 137 17.38 10.86 -1.43
CA LEU A 137 16.01 11.30 -1.19
C LEU A 137 15.30 10.28 -0.31
N TRP A 138 14.86 10.73 0.87
CA TRP A 138 13.96 9.96 1.71
C TRP A 138 12.52 10.05 1.20
N VAL A 139 11.90 8.89 0.99
CA VAL A 139 10.51 8.74 0.60
C VAL A 139 9.82 7.84 1.63
N PHE A 140 8.81 8.39 2.30
CA PHE A 140 7.97 7.64 3.23
C PHE A 140 6.61 7.47 2.59
N SER A 141 6.12 6.23 2.48
CA SER A 141 4.89 5.91 1.75
C SER A 141 3.90 5.19 2.63
N LEU A 142 2.63 5.62 2.57
CA LEU A 142 1.48 4.89 3.11
C LEU A 142 0.81 4.02 2.05
N ASN A 143 1.24 4.12 0.79
CA ASN A 143 0.66 3.36 -0.30
C ASN A 143 1.14 1.92 -0.30
N HIS A 144 0.21 1.03 -0.64
CA HIS A 144 0.48 -0.40 -0.84
C HIS A 144 0.93 -0.75 -2.26
N ASP A 145 0.85 0.19 -3.21
CA ASP A 145 1.20 0.00 -4.62
C ASP A 145 2.72 -0.04 -4.84
N CYS A 146 3.18 -0.35 -6.05
CA CYS A 146 4.61 -0.37 -6.42
C CYS A 146 5.03 0.84 -7.29
N ILE A 147 4.28 1.94 -7.26
CA ILE A 147 4.44 3.04 -8.24
C ILE A 147 5.77 3.79 -8.05
N ILE A 148 6.24 3.97 -6.81
CA ILE A 148 7.54 4.64 -6.55
C ILE A 148 8.70 3.77 -7.02
N GLU A 149 8.61 2.46 -6.79
CA GLU A 149 9.58 1.46 -7.24
C GLU A 149 9.66 1.43 -8.76
N MET A 150 8.50 1.38 -9.43
CA MET A 150 8.42 1.47 -10.89
C MET A 150 9.00 2.78 -11.44
N LEU A 151 8.73 3.91 -10.77
CA LEU A 151 9.26 5.21 -11.14
C LEU A 151 10.78 5.28 -11.00
N ALA A 152 11.33 4.71 -9.92
CA ALA A 152 12.76 4.65 -9.69
C ALA A 152 13.46 3.82 -10.78
N LEU A 153 12.95 2.61 -11.05
CA LEU A 153 13.45 1.74 -12.13
C LEU A 153 13.40 2.45 -13.49
N LYS A 154 12.23 3.00 -13.85
CA LYS A 154 12.01 3.70 -15.13
C LYS A 154 12.92 4.93 -15.29
N SER A 155 13.26 5.59 -14.19
CA SER A 155 14.11 6.80 -14.19
C SER A 155 15.60 6.49 -14.02
N GLY A 156 15.97 5.21 -13.84
CA GLY A 156 17.34 4.78 -13.55
C GLY A 156 17.86 5.34 -12.22
N ILE A 157 17.00 5.42 -11.20
CA ILE A 157 17.36 5.87 -9.85
C ILE A 157 17.51 4.62 -8.97
N PRO A 158 18.70 4.38 -8.37
CA PRO A 158 18.87 3.33 -7.38
C PRO A 158 17.91 3.52 -6.20
N LEU A 159 17.26 2.44 -5.77
CA LEU A 159 16.31 2.46 -4.67
C LEU A 159 16.68 1.39 -3.65
N LYS A 160 16.67 1.79 -2.37
CA LYS A 160 16.85 0.89 -1.23
C LYS A 160 15.66 1.02 -0.30
N SER A 161 15.16 -0.11 0.20
CA SER A 161 13.97 -0.18 1.04
C SER A 161 14.24 -0.67 2.47
N GLY A 162 15.52 -0.79 2.84
CA GLY A 162 15.95 -1.30 4.14
C GLY A 162 16.19 -2.82 4.17
N PHE A 163 15.74 -3.55 3.15
CA PHE A 163 16.03 -4.98 2.95
C PHE A 163 17.48 -5.14 2.50
N ASN A 164 18.20 -6.07 3.11
CA ASN A 164 19.67 -6.08 3.10
C ASN A 164 20.30 -7.35 2.52
N GLU A 165 19.48 -8.31 2.10
CA GLU A 165 19.89 -9.57 1.50
C GLU A 165 19.09 -9.81 0.23
N GLU A 166 19.74 -10.31 -0.83
CA GLU A 166 19.05 -10.77 -2.03
C GLU A 166 18.91 -12.29 -1.98
N VAL A 167 17.69 -12.78 -2.14
CA VAL A 167 17.40 -14.21 -2.13
C VAL A 167 16.58 -14.60 -3.34
N SER A 168 16.81 -15.81 -3.84
CA SER A 168 16.01 -16.42 -4.90
C SER A 168 15.30 -17.63 -4.32
N ILE A 169 13.97 -17.61 -4.35
CA ILE A 169 13.15 -18.70 -3.80
C ILE A 169 12.64 -19.54 -4.96
N PRO A 170 12.99 -20.83 -5.04
CA PRO A 170 12.43 -21.72 -6.04
C PRO A 170 10.98 -22.02 -5.67
N ILE A 171 10.06 -21.62 -6.54
CA ILE A 171 8.63 -21.89 -6.42
C ILE A 171 8.21 -22.87 -7.49
N LYS A 172 7.66 -24.00 -7.07
CA LYS A 172 7.09 -25.02 -7.94
C LYS A 172 5.63 -24.69 -8.26
N THR A 173 5.30 -24.72 -9.54
CA THR A 173 3.93 -24.57 -10.04
C THR A 173 3.21 -25.91 -10.08
N VAL A 174 1.88 -25.87 -10.19
CA VAL A 174 1.04 -27.08 -10.25
C VAL A 174 1.36 -27.97 -11.47
N ASP A 175 1.86 -27.39 -12.56
CA ASP A 175 2.32 -28.14 -13.75
C ASP A 175 3.72 -28.78 -13.59
N GLY A 176 4.37 -28.57 -12.46
CA GLY A 176 5.70 -29.10 -12.13
C GLY A 176 6.87 -28.22 -12.57
N SER A 177 6.62 -27.07 -13.23
CA SER A 177 7.67 -26.10 -13.52
C SER A 177 8.22 -25.47 -12.24
N ILE A 178 9.50 -25.09 -12.25
CA ILE A 178 10.14 -24.39 -11.12
C ILE A 178 10.53 -23.00 -11.59
N HIS A 179 10.07 -22.00 -10.85
CA HIS A 179 10.38 -20.59 -11.07
C HIS A 179 11.23 -20.06 -9.93
N ASP A 180 12.37 -19.49 -10.25
CA ASP A 180 13.21 -18.77 -9.29
C ASP A 180 12.66 -17.36 -9.09
N PHE A 181 12.00 -17.12 -7.95
CA PHE A 181 11.43 -15.82 -7.62
C PHE A 181 12.47 -14.96 -6.88
N PRO A 182 12.84 -13.79 -7.43
CA PRO A 182 13.78 -12.89 -6.79
C PRO A 182 13.10 -12.04 -5.72
N PHE A 183 13.65 -12.10 -4.51
CA PHE A 183 13.26 -11.27 -3.37
C PHE A 183 14.45 -10.51 -2.80
N GLU A 184 14.15 -9.40 -2.15
CA GLU A 184 14.99 -8.81 -1.11
C GLU A 184 14.46 -9.30 0.24
N GLN A 185 15.34 -9.72 1.15
CA GLN A 185 15.01 -10.23 2.46
C GLN A 185 15.45 -9.25 3.56
N LEU A 186 14.64 -9.19 4.61
CA LEU A 186 14.96 -8.53 5.87
C LEU A 186 14.65 -9.51 7.01
N SER A 187 15.70 -10.13 7.55
CA SER A 187 15.57 -11.11 8.63
C SER A 187 15.31 -10.45 9.99
N ARG A 188 14.72 -11.21 10.93
CA ARG A 188 14.61 -10.74 12.32
C ARG A 188 15.94 -10.40 12.96
N GLN A 189 16.95 -11.22 12.72
CA GLN A 189 18.29 -10.97 13.22
C GLN A 189 18.84 -9.63 12.70
N SER A 190 18.59 -9.29 11.44
CA SER A 190 18.99 -8.00 10.87
C SER A 190 18.24 -6.83 11.51
N ILE A 191 16.94 -6.97 11.73
CA ILE A 191 16.10 -5.96 12.41
C ILE A 191 16.63 -5.70 13.82
N GLU A 192 16.85 -6.75 14.62
CA GLU A 192 17.34 -6.64 16.00
C GLU A 192 18.73 -6.00 16.09
N ARG A 193 19.55 -6.19 15.06
CA ARG A 193 20.88 -5.59 14.95
C ARG A 193 20.88 -4.24 14.25
N ASN A 194 19.72 -3.70 13.89
CA ASN A 194 19.57 -2.44 13.14
C ASN A 194 20.36 -2.43 11.80
N GLN A 195 20.43 -3.58 11.13
CA GLN A 195 21.17 -3.79 9.89
C GLN A 195 20.27 -3.55 8.67
N TYR A 196 19.79 -2.32 8.51
CA TYR A 196 19.00 -1.94 7.33
C TYR A 196 19.91 -1.48 6.20
N ASP A 197 19.60 -1.88 4.96
CA ASP A 197 20.32 -1.36 3.80
C ASP A 197 19.64 -0.10 3.26
N PHE A 198 20.27 1.05 3.53
CA PHE A 198 19.87 2.36 3.03
C PHE A 198 21.11 3.07 2.49
N PHE A 199 20.90 4.00 1.56
CA PHE A 199 21.93 4.94 1.14
C PHE A 199 22.29 5.87 2.31
N GLY A 200 23.58 6.07 2.52
CA GLY A 200 24.16 7.03 3.45
C GLY A 200 24.16 8.46 2.89
N HIS A 201 24.45 9.43 3.76
CA HIS A 201 24.49 10.84 3.40
C HIS A 201 25.50 11.12 2.27
N GLY A 202 25.05 11.78 1.21
CA GLY A 202 25.84 12.11 0.02
C GLY A 202 25.72 11.08 -1.12
N GLU A 203 25.14 9.91 -0.88
CA GLU A 203 24.94 8.89 -1.90
C GLU A 203 23.69 9.16 -2.75
N PHE A 204 23.79 8.92 -4.05
CA PHE A 204 22.67 9.09 -4.98
C PHE A 204 21.73 7.88 -4.95
N GLY A 205 20.46 8.14 -4.64
CA GLY A 205 19.41 7.13 -4.66
C GLY A 205 18.18 7.59 -3.89
N ILE A 206 17.21 6.69 -3.82
CA ILE A 206 16.00 6.82 -2.99
C ILE A 206 16.08 5.82 -1.84
N ASN A 207 15.88 6.31 -0.62
CA ASN A 207 15.55 5.47 0.53
C ASN A 207 14.04 5.46 0.68
N LEU A 208 13.40 4.32 0.47
CA LEU A 208 11.95 4.14 0.53
C LEU A 208 11.53 3.36 1.78
N ILE A 209 10.59 3.89 2.56
CA ILE A 209 9.96 3.17 3.67
C ILE A 209 8.46 3.05 3.42
N LYS A 210 7.94 1.82 3.41
CA LYS A 210 6.51 1.50 3.23
C LYS A 210 5.85 1.24 4.57
N LEU A 211 5.26 2.27 5.16
CA LEU A 211 4.78 2.25 6.55
C LEU A 211 3.60 1.32 6.76
N HIS A 212 2.73 1.15 5.76
CA HIS A 212 1.53 0.31 5.87
C HIS A 212 1.68 -1.04 5.13
N GLY A 213 2.91 -1.53 4.99
CA GLY A 213 3.20 -2.68 4.15
C GLY A 213 2.90 -2.41 2.67
N SER A 214 2.91 -3.46 1.86
CA SER A 214 2.80 -3.31 0.40
C SER A 214 2.30 -4.59 -0.27
N LEU A 215 1.83 -4.47 -1.52
CA LEU A 215 1.42 -5.59 -2.35
C LEU A 215 2.58 -6.56 -2.63
N ASP A 216 3.82 -6.05 -2.60
CA ASP A 216 5.05 -6.76 -2.87
C ASP A 216 5.85 -7.16 -1.62
N ILE A 217 5.36 -6.87 -0.41
CA ILE A 217 6.01 -7.24 0.86
C ILE A 217 5.21 -8.33 1.58
N PHE A 218 5.90 -9.39 2.02
CA PHE A 218 5.33 -10.55 2.67
C PHE A 218 6.09 -10.90 3.95
N GLY A 219 5.37 -11.38 4.97
CA GLY A 219 5.96 -12.08 6.09
C GLY A 219 6.17 -13.56 5.74
N GLN A 220 7.31 -14.12 6.09
CA GLN A 220 7.69 -15.51 5.89
C GLN A 220 8.08 -16.16 7.22
N ASN A 221 7.68 -17.41 7.42
CA ASN A 221 7.96 -18.24 8.61
C ASN A 221 7.37 -17.67 9.92
N ASP A 222 7.50 -18.44 11.00
CA ASP A 222 7.01 -18.04 12.33
C ASP A 222 7.88 -16.96 12.99
N GLU A 223 9.17 -16.92 12.65
CA GLU A 223 10.06 -15.82 13.02
C GLU A 223 9.67 -14.51 12.31
N LEU A 224 8.86 -14.58 11.25
CA LEU A 224 8.25 -13.40 10.63
C LEU A 224 9.34 -12.53 9.96
N ASN A 225 10.22 -13.16 9.19
CA ASN A 225 11.13 -12.48 8.26
C ASN A 225 10.31 -11.78 7.20
N TYR A 226 10.81 -10.67 6.64
CA TYR A 226 10.14 -10.01 5.53
C TYR A 226 10.82 -10.32 4.21
N LEU A 227 10.02 -10.59 3.20
CA LEU A 227 10.42 -10.71 1.82
C LEU A 227 9.75 -9.61 1.01
N LYS A 228 10.50 -8.98 0.12
CA LYS A 228 9.99 -7.98 -0.81
C LYS A 228 10.32 -8.40 -2.24
N ILE A 229 9.36 -8.37 -3.15
CA ILE A 229 9.61 -8.73 -4.55
C ILE A 229 10.66 -7.78 -5.15
N LYS A 230 11.62 -8.36 -5.87
CA LYS A 230 12.65 -7.63 -6.61
C LYS A 230 12.30 -7.63 -8.10
N ALA A 231 12.55 -6.51 -8.79
CA ALA A 231 12.35 -6.44 -10.23
C ALA A 231 13.34 -7.36 -10.99
N ILE A 232 12.86 -7.98 -12.06
CA ILE A 232 13.67 -8.78 -12.99
C ILE A 232 14.22 -7.84 -14.07
N ASP A 233 15.50 -7.99 -14.42
CA ASP A 233 16.19 -7.25 -15.50
C ASP A 233 16.05 -5.72 -15.43
N ASN A 234 15.85 -5.18 -14.22
CA ASN A 234 15.51 -3.77 -13.97
C ASN A 234 14.27 -3.27 -14.74
N ASP A 235 13.37 -4.17 -15.16
CA ASP A 235 12.12 -3.81 -15.82
C ASP A 235 11.07 -3.38 -14.79
N PRO A 236 10.54 -2.13 -14.85
CA PRO A 236 9.46 -1.69 -13.98
C PRO A 236 8.20 -2.57 -14.05
N ALA A 237 7.85 -3.11 -15.22
CA ALA A 237 6.63 -3.90 -15.38
C ALA A 237 6.72 -5.26 -14.66
N SER A 238 7.93 -5.80 -14.54
CA SER A 238 8.20 -7.10 -13.90
C SER A 238 7.69 -7.18 -12.46
N LEU A 239 7.62 -6.06 -11.72
CA LEU A 239 7.05 -6.04 -10.36
C LEU A 239 5.58 -6.49 -10.37
N SER A 240 4.77 -5.97 -11.30
CA SER A 240 3.36 -6.35 -11.42
C SER A 240 3.20 -7.75 -11.99
N SER A 241 4.03 -8.15 -12.96
CA SER A 241 4.01 -9.51 -13.51
C SER A 241 4.34 -10.56 -12.44
N GLN A 242 5.29 -10.29 -11.55
CA GLN A 242 5.63 -11.20 -10.45
C GLN A 242 4.54 -11.29 -9.40
N ILE A 243 3.93 -10.16 -9.02
CA ILE A 243 2.74 -10.17 -8.12
C ILE A 243 1.62 -11.02 -8.74
N GLN A 244 1.36 -10.83 -10.04
CA GLN A 244 0.34 -11.60 -10.76
C GLN A 244 0.67 -13.10 -10.79
N LEU A 245 1.92 -13.46 -11.09
CA LEU A 245 2.36 -14.85 -11.15
C LEU A 245 2.25 -15.53 -9.78
N LEU A 246 2.70 -14.86 -8.71
CA LEU A 246 2.57 -15.38 -7.35
C LEU A 246 1.10 -15.61 -6.97
N ASN A 247 0.22 -14.68 -7.34
CA ASN A 247 -1.22 -14.85 -7.12
C ASN A 247 -1.80 -16.00 -7.95
N GLN A 248 -1.36 -16.19 -9.20
CA GLN A 248 -1.79 -17.30 -10.04
C GLN A 248 -1.40 -18.65 -9.42
N ILE A 249 -0.15 -18.79 -8.97
CA ILE A 249 0.34 -20.00 -8.29
C ILE A 249 -0.52 -20.32 -7.06
N ASN A 250 -0.80 -19.31 -6.23
CA ASN A 250 -1.67 -19.47 -5.07
C ASN A 250 -3.08 -19.94 -5.45
N GLN A 251 -3.68 -19.39 -6.53
CA GLN A 251 -4.99 -19.83 -7.00
C GLN A 251 -4.98 -21.25 -7.56
N ASP A 252 -3.92 -21.63 -8.29
CA ASP A 252 -3.81 -22.97 -8.89
C ASP A 252 -3.70 -24.04 -7.80
N ILE A 253 -2.90 -23.78 -6.75
CA ILE A 253 -2.81 -24.67 -5.57
C ILE A 253 -4.16 -24.74 -4.86
N ALA A 254 -4.84 -23.60 -4.66
CA ALA A 254 -6.14 -23.56 -4.01
C ALA A 254 -7.20 -24.37 -4.76
N VAL A 255 -7.20 -24.33 -6.09
CA VAL A 255 -8.10 -25.13 -6.94
C VAL A 255 -7.75 -26.62 -6.88
N ARG A 256 -6.46 -26.96 -6.91
CA ARG A 256 -5.99 -28.35 -6.84
C ARG A 256 -6.37 -29.02 -5.52
N ASP A 257 -6.16 -28.31 -4.41
CA ASP A 257 -6.31 -28.86 -3.05
C ASP A 257 -7.70 -28.59 -2.45
N GLY A 258 -8.52 -27.77 -3.12
CA GLY A 258 -9.89 -27.48 -2.70
C GLY A 258 -9.99 -26.58 -1.47
N GLY A 259 -8.99 -25.73 -1.20
CA GLY A 259 -8.94 -24.86 -0.02
C GLY A 259 -8.21 -23.55 -0.28
N VAL A 260 -8.57 -22.49 0.44
CA VAL A 260 -7.95 -21.15 0.34
C VAL A 260 -7.43 -20.72 1.70
N CYS A 261 -6.16 -20.34 1.79
CA CYS A 261 -5.62 -19.70 2.98
C CYS A 261 -5.96 -18.21 2.98
N THR A 262 -6.60 -17.75 4.06
CA THR A 262 -7.05 -16.35 4.16
C THR A 262 -5.87 -15.43 4.43
N ASN A 263 -5.75 -14.36 3.64
CA ASN A 263 -4.71 -13.32 3.76
C ASN A 263 -3.25 -13.82 3.62
N GLU A 264 -3.05 -14.96 2.95
CA GLU A 264 -1.75 -15.52 2.63
C GLU A 264 -1.68 -15.82 1.12
N ASN A 265 -0.47 -15.97 0.59
CA ASN A 265 -0.22 -16.65 -0.68
C ASN A 265 0.48 -17.97 -0.38
N ILE A 266 -0.05 -19.06 -0.91
CA ILE A 266 0.49 -20.40 -0.79
C ILE A 266 1.40 -20.66 -1.99
N TYR A 267 2.51 -21.33 -1.75
CA TYR A 267 3.38 -21.83 -2.81
C TYR A 267 4.03 -23.16 -2.40
N GLU A 268 4.46 -23.96 -3.36
CA GLU A 268 5.31 -25.13 -3.09
C GLU A 268 6.77 -24.79 -3.30
N ASP A 269 7.64 -25.21 -2.39
CA ASP A 269 9.08 -25.14 -2.63
C ASP A 269 9.56 -26.23 -3.61
N LYS A 270 10.88 -26.28 -3.84
CA LYS A 270 11.51 -27.25 -4.75
C LYS A 270 11.23 -28.72 -4.38
N ASP A 271 11.00 -29.01 -3.10
CA ASP A 271 10.78 -30.36 -2.58
C ASP A 271 9.28 -30.71 -2.59
N GLY A 272 8.41 -29.74 -2.92
CA GLY A 272 6.97 -29.88 -2.98
C GLY A 272 6.28 -29.61 -1.65
N GLU A 273 6.99 -29.06 -0.67
CA GLU A 273 6.41 -28.71 0.63
C GLU A 273 5.68 -27.36 0.53
N ILE A 274 4.51 -27.28 1.17
CA ILE A 274 3.69 -26.07 1.18
C ILE A 274 4.32 -25.01 2.08
N GLN A 275 4.49 -23.82 1.53
CA GLN A 275 5.01 -22.64 2.19
C GLN A 275 4.00 -21.49 2.12
N PHE A 276 4.12 -20.54 3.07
CA PHE A 276 3.18 -19.44 3.23
C PHE A 276 3.86 -18.08 3.18
N LEU A 277 3.33 -17.18 2.36
CA LEU A 277 3.67 -15.76 2.32
C LEU A 277 2.51 -14.94 2.88
N ARG A 278 2.68 -14.44 4.09
CA ARG A 278 1.67 -13.63 4.79
C ARG A 278 1.65 -12.22 4.24
N LYS A 279 0.50 -11.74 3.77
CA LYS A 279 0.38 -10.41 3.16
C LYS A 279 0.61 -9.32 4.20
N SER A 280 1.53 -8.38 3.92
CA SER A 280 1.91 -7.33 4.88
C SER A 280 0.98 -6.10 4.90
N LEU A 281 -0.05 -6.05 4.06
CA LEU A 281 -0.93 -4.89 3.92
C LEU A 281 -1.57 -4.53 5.26
N LEU A 282 -1.33 -3.30 5.72
CA LEU A 282 -1.93 -2.73 6.92
C LEU A 282 -3.13 -1.85 6.58
N SER A 283 -4.30 -2.17 7.12
CA SER A 283 -5.49 -1.34 6.98
C SER A 283 -6.28 -1.27 8.29
N GLY A 284 -7.39 -0.56 8.31
CA GLY A 284 -8.23 -0.39 9.50
C GLY A 284 -7.87 0.81 10.36
N THR A 285 -8.58 0.97 11.47
CA THR A 285 -8.42 2.13 12.37
C THR A 285 -7.40 1.87 13.48
N HIS A 286 -7.14 0.60 13.84
CA HIS A 286 -6.23 0.23 14.94
C HIS A 286 -4.84 -0.22 14.44
N LYS A 287 -4.31 0.49 13.44
CA LYS A 287 -2.95 0.29 12.89
C LYS A 287 -1.92 0.31 14.04
N PHE A 288 -0.96 -0.64 14.00
CA PHE A 288 0.11 -0.80 14.99
C PHE A 288 -0.31 -1.14 16.44
N THR A 289 -1.55 -1.60 16.67
CA THR A 289 -1.97 -2.07 17.99
C THR A 289 -1.72 -3.58 18.18
N LYS A 290 -1.33 -4.01 19.39
CA LYS A 290 -1.07 -5.42 19.73
C LYS A 290 -2.33 -6.31 19.79
N LYS A 291 -3.52 -5.74 19.62
CA LYS A 291 -4.80 -6.46 19.89
C LYS A 291 -5.19 -7.40 18.76
N LEU A 292 -4.87 -7.02 17.51
CA LEU A 292 -5.12 -7.78 16.29
C LEU A 292 -3.92 -7.56 15.36
N SER A 293 -2.99 -8.51 15.33
CA SER A 293 -1.72 -8.34 14.61
C SER A 293 -1.92 -8.49 13.11
N GLN A 294 -1.79 -7.39 12.37
CA GLN A 294 -1.52 -7.40 10.94
C GLN A 294 -0.01 -7.48 10.71
N ILE A 295 0.41 -8.03 9.57
CA ILE A 295 1.80 -8.48 9.30
C ILE A 295 2.71 -7.36 8.75
N ALA A 296 2.28 -6.10 8.82
CA ALA A 296 3.11 -4.98 8.40
C ALA A 296 4.31 -4.78 9.32
N PRO A 297 5.51 -4.39 8.82
CA PRO A 297 6.70 -4.17 9.65
C PRO A 297 6.52 -3.03 10.66
N PRO A 298 6.27 -3.29 11.97
CA PRO A 298 6.10 -2.21 12.94
C PRO A 298 7.39 -1.41 13.14
N GLU A 299 8.55 -1.99 12.80
CA GLU A 299 9.87 -1.38 12.95
C GLU A 299 10.11 -0.24 11.96
N PHE A 300 9.30 -0.17 10.89
CA PHE A 300 9.39 0.91 9.91
C PHE A 300 8.86 2.24 10.46
N LEU A 301 7.98 2.21 11.47
CA LEU A 301 7.48 3.44 12.08
C LEU A 301 8.58 4.18 12.86
N PRO A 302 9.35 3.55 13.77
CA PRO A 302 10.54 4.17 14.36
C PRO A 302 11.57 4.63 13.33
N LEU A 303 11.78 3.88 12.23
CA LEU A 303 12.69 4.31 11.16
C LEU A 303 12.20 5.59 10.48
N PHE A 304 10.90 5.73 10.23
CA PHE A 304 10.33 6.98 9.71
C PHE A 304 10.58 8.14 10.68
N GLN A 305 10.30 7.97 11.97
CA GLN A 305 10.51 9.01 12.98
C GLN A 305 11.98 9.45 13.05
N GLY A 306 12.91 8.48 13.08
CA GLY A 306 14.34 8.75 13.11
C GLY A 306 14.83 9.46 11.85
N ASN A 307 14.48 8.94 10.67
CA ASN A 307 15.01 9.45 9.41
C ASN A 307 14.34 10.75 8.94
N LEU A 308 13.11 11.03 9.37
CA LEU A 308 12.45 12.32 9.09
C LEU A 308 13.25 13.51 9.67
N ASN A 309 14.00 13.30 10.76
CA ASN A 309 14.81 14.35 11.36
C ASN A 309 15.98 14.83 10.49
N TYR A 310 16.40 14.07 9.48
CA TYR A 310 17.38 14.53 8.49
C TYR A 310 16.79 15.57 7.52
N ALA A 311 15.47 15.66 7.43
CA ALA A 311 14.79 16.61 6.56
C ALA A 311 14.52 17.95 7.25
N HIS A 312 14.78 19.03 6.50
CA HIS A 312 14.33 20.40 6.84
C HIS A 312 12.99 20.76 6.18
N GLU A 313 12.59 20.00 5.15
CA GLU A 313 11.38 20.22 4.39
C GLU A 313 10.75 18.87 4.08
N LEU A 314 9.47 18.72 4.41
CA LEU A 314 8.68 17.54 4.10
C LEU A 314 7.63 17.93 3.05
N ILE A 315 7.59 17.22 1.94
CA ILE A 315 6.59 17.41 0.90
C ILE A 315 5.59 16.24 0.97
N CYS A 316 4.41 16.50 1.52
CA CYS A 316 3.31 15.53 1.59
C CYS A 316 2.47 15.58 0.32
N ILE A 317 2.49 14.52 -0.48
CA ILE A 317 1.76 14.43 -1.76
C ILE A 317 0.63 13.42 -1.63
N GLY A 318 -0.61 13.87 -1.90
CA GLY A 318 -1.77 12.99 -1.96
C GLY A 318 -2.19 12.35 -0.63
N TYR A 319 -1.72 12.90 0.49
CA TYR A 319 -2.10 12.48 1.84
C TYR A 319 -3.22 13.37 2.40
N SER A 320 -4.17 12.76 3.10
CA SER A 320 -5.38 13.42 3.64
C SER A 320 -5.28 13.80 5.12
N PHE A 321 -4.22 13.39 5.83
CA PHE A 321 -4.09 13.56 7.29
C PHE A 321 -5.20 12.87 8.09
N GLY A 322 -5.44 11.60 7.77
CA GLY A 322 -6.41 10.73 8.46
C GLY A 322 -5.76 9.76 9.46
N ASP A 323 -4.46 9.49 9.35
CA ASP A 323 -3.77 8.54 10.21
C ASP A 323 -3.15 9.27 11.41
N LYS A 324 -3.85 9.25 12.55
CA LYS A 324 -3.43 9.98 13.77
C LYS A 324 -1.97 9.76 14.14
N HIS A 325 -1.50 8.51 14.11
CA HIS A 325 -0.14 8.17 14.52
C HIS A 325 0.93 8.68 13.53
N ILE A 326 0.58 8.93 12.26
CA ILE A 326 1.46 9.61 11.31
C ILE A 326 1.39 11.12 11.51
N ASP A 327 0.18 11.66 11.62
CA ASP A 327 -0.06 13.09 11.77
C ASP A 327 0.66 13.65 12.99
N ASP A 328 0.56 12.95 14.12
CA ASP A 328 1.20 13.34 15.37
C ASP A 328 2.74 13.40 15.19
N GLN A 329 3.35 12.46 14.44
CA GLN A 329 4.79 12.47 14.17
C GLN A 329 5.22 13.64 13.26
N ILE A 330 4.40 13.99 12.28
CA ILE A 330 4.67 15.16 11.42
C ILE A 330 4.53 16.45 12.23
N VAL A 331 3.54 16.55 13.12
CA VAL A 331 3.36 17.70 14.03
C VAL A 331 4.55 17.82 14.98
N ASP A 332 4.95 16.72 15.62
CA ASP A 332 6.10 16.68 16.53
C ASP A 332 7.38 17.11 15.81
N TRP A 333 7.63 16.56 14.60
CA TRP A 333 8.74 16.99 13.76
C TRP A 333 8.67 18.48 13.42
N LEU A 334 7.53 19.01 12.98
CA LEU A 334 7.41 20.40 12.57
C LEU A 334 7.59 21.37 13.76
N SER A 335 7.07 21.01 14.93
CA SER A 335 7.15 21.80 16.18
C SER A 335 8.56 21.90 16.77
N PHE A 336 9.43 20.94 16.46
CA PHE A 336 10.79 20.88 17.00
C PHE A 336 11.68 22.05 16.56
N SER A 337 11.41 22.63 15.39
CA SER A 337 12.19 23.78 14.88
C SER A 337 11.37 24.67 13.97
N ALA A 338 11.44 25.99 14.21
CA ALA A 338 10.81 27.01 13.37
C ALA A 338 11.35 27.07 11.92
N THR A 339 12.51 26.45 11.65
CA THR A 339 13.07 26.39 10.29
C THR A 339 12.51 25.24 9.44
N ARG A 340 11.82 24.28 10.06
CA ARG A 340 11.20 23.15 9.34
C ARG A 340 9.98 23.62 8.57
N LYS A 341 9.79 23.08 7.37
CA LYS A 341 8.68 23.43 6.47
C LYS A 341 7.92 22.21 6.01
N LEU A 342 6.60 22.31 5.99
CA LEU A 342 5.71 21.30 5.44
C LEU A 342 5.03 21.84 4.19
N THR A 343 5.17 21.14 3.07
CA THR A 343 4.44 21.45 1.83
C THR A 343 3.41 20.35 1.58
N ILE A 344 2.13 20.72 1.55
CA ILE A 344 1.02 19.79 1.31
C ILE A 344 0.55 19.95 -0.13
N VAL A 345 0.70 18.92 -0.93
CA VAL A 345 0.26 18.83 -2.33
C VAL A 345 -0.95 17.91 -2.41
N ASN A 346 -2.14 18.49 -2.53
CA ASN A 346 -3.38 17.72 -2.61
C ASN A 346 -4.45 18.56 -3.31
N PRO A 347 -5.14 18.07 -4.36
CA PRO A 347 -6.17 18.85 -5.06
C PRO A 347 -7.29 19.37 -4.15
N GLY A 348 -7.59 18.65 -3.06
CA GLY A 348 -8.65 19.01 -2.12
C GLY A 348 -8.22 19.96 -0.99
N ILE A 349 -6.93 20.29 -0.85
CA ILE A 349 -6.45 21.11 0.26
C ILE A 349 -6.77 22.59 0.03
N LYS A 350 -7.56 23.19 0.92
CA LYS A 350 -7.90 24.62 0.84
C LYS A 350 -7.20 25.46 1.91
N VAL A 351 -6.97 24.85 3.07
CA VAL A 351 -6.41 25.49 4.25
C VAL A 351 -5.52 24.49 4.97
N CYS A 352 -4.65 24.99 5.86
CA CYS A 352 -3.85 24.16 6.74
C CYS A 352 -4.75 23.19 7.53
N PRO A 353 -4.42 21.88 7.61
CA PRO A 353 -5.18 20.92 8.40
C PRO A 353 -5.35 21.39 9.86
N GLU A 354 -6.52 21.18 10.46
CA GLU A 354 -6.84 21.69 11.80
C GLU A 354 -5.81 21.27 12.86
N ARG A 355 -5.29 20.04 12.79
CA ARG A 355 -4.24 19.54 13.70
C ARG A 355 -2.94 20.34 13.64
N MET A 356 -2.64 20.98 12.51
CA MET A 356 -1.41 21.72 12.24
C MET A 356 -1.62 23.23 12.23
N LYS A 357 -2.83 23.71 12.55
CA LYS A 357 -3.22 25.12 12.45
C LYS A 357 -2.37 26.05 13.31
N HIS A 358 -1.94 25.58 14.48
CA HIS A 358 -1.04 26.32 15.37
C HIS A 358 0.39 26.46 14.80
N LEU A 359 0.74 25.69 13.77
CA LEU A 359 2.02 25.73 13.04
C LEU A 359 1.84 26.28 11.62
N SER A 360 0.72 26.96 11.32
CA SER A 360 0.37 27.36 9.94
C SER A 360 1.44 28.21 9.25
N GLY A 361 2.27 28.95 10.01
CA GLY A 361 3.41 29.72 9.45
C GLY A 361 4.51 28.85 8.83
N GLN A 362 4.55 27.56 9.13
CA GLN A 362 5.49 26.58 8.59
C GLN A 362 4.86 25.67 7.53
N VAL A 363 3.56 25.85 7.22
CA VAL A 363 2.80 24.97 6.32
C VAL A 363 2.41 25.71 5.05
N GLU A 364 2.84 25.19 3.91
CA GLU A 364 2.43 25.62 2.58
C GLU A 364 1.40 24.63 2.01
N CYS A 365 0.26 25.11 1.54
CA CYS A 365 -0.77 24.28 0.90
C CYS A 365 -0.83 24.55 -0.61
N LYS A 366 -0.69 23.50 -1.42
CA LYS A 366 -0.74 23.53 -2.88
C LYS A 366 -1.94 22.71 -3.37
N PRO A 367 -3.03 23.36 -3.83
CA PRO A 367 -4.26 22.71 -4.29
C PRO A 367 -4.11 22.13 -5.71
N ILE A 368 -3.11 21.27 -5.91
CA ILE A 368 -2.78 20.67 -7.21
C ILE A 368 -2.56 19.16 -7.08
N GLY A 369 -2.65 18.45 -8.21
CA GLY A 369 -2.35 17.02 -8.27
C GLY A 369 -0.86 16.71 -8.23
N ALA A 370 -0.53 15.43 -8.05
CA ALA A 370 0.86 14.97 -8.02
C ALA A 370 1.57 15.21 -9.37
N VAL A 371 0.90 14.89 -10.49
CA VAL A 371 1.43 15.14 -11.84
C VAL A 371 1.76 16.61 -12.06
N ASP A 372 0.87 17.51 -11.66
CA ASP A 372 1.07 18.95 -11.81
C ASP A 372 2.25 19.43 -10.97
N TYR A 373 2.37 18.94 -9.74
CA TYR A 373 3.49 19.26 -8.86
C TYR A 373 4.83 18.85 -9.48
N PHE A 374 4.99 17.59 -9.90
CA PHE A 374 6.24 17.13 -10.52
C PHE A 374 6.51 17.83 -11.85
N THR A 375 5.49 18.16 -12.62
CA THR A 375 5.66 18.93 -13.87
C THR A 375 6.17 20.34 -13.59
N GLN A 376 5.64 21.02 -12.56
CA GLN A 376 6.07 22.38 -12.20
C GLN A 376 7.53 22.42 -11.73
N LEU A 377 8.04 21.32 -11.18
CA LEU A 377 9.46 21.19 -10.84
C LEU A 377 10.34 20.98 -12.07
N SER A 378 9.78 20.50 -13.19
CA SER A 378 10.53 20.27 -14.41
C SER A 378 10.84 21.59 -15.12
N ASN A 379 12.12 21.83 -15.39
CA ASN A 379 12.55 22.91 -16.28
C ASN A 379 12.21 22.63 -17.77
N LYS A 380 11.67 21.44 -18.10
CA LYS A 380 11.35 21.04 -19.47
C LYS A 380 9.96 21.54 -19.84
N LYS A 381 9.87 22.33 -20.91
CA LYS A 381 8.57 22.73 -21.48
C LYS A 381 7.79 21.49 -21.92
N SER A 382 6.60 21.31 -21.37
CA SER A 382 5.70 20.23 -21.79
C SER A 382 5.26 20.43 -23.23
N THR A 383 5.26 19.36 -24.03
CA THR A 383 4.79 19.41 -25.42
C THR A 383 3.26 19.44 -25.48
N VAL A 384 2.70 19.98 -26.56
CA VAL A 384 1.23 20.02 -26.78
C VAL A 384 0.63 18.62 -26.71
N LEU A 385 1.31 17.62 -27.29
CA LEU A 385 0.88 16.22 -27.26
C LEU A 385 0.85 15.65 -25.83
N LYS A 386 1.88 15.91 -25.01
CA LYS A 386 1.90 15.47 -23.60
C LYS A 386 0.76 16.09 -22.81
N ASN A 387 0.52 17.40 -22.98
CA ASN A 387 -0.59 18.08 -22.32
C ASN A 387 -1.96 17.53 -22.75
N MET A 388 -2.13 17.19 -24.02
CA MET A 388 -3.36 16.56 -24.52
C MET A 388 -3.56 15.17 -23.90
N LEU A 389 -2.52 14.32 -23.90
CA LEU A 389 -2.58 12.98 -23.29
C LEU A 389 -2.91 13.03 -21.80
N ARG A 390 -2.31 13.97 -21.06
CA ARG A 390 -2.64 14.22 -19.64
C ARG A 390 -4.11 14.58 -19.44
N LYS A 391 -4.66 15.48 -20.27
CA LYS A 391 -6.07 15.86 -20.20
C LYS A 391 -6.99 14.67 -20.48
N VAL A 392 -6.66 13.83 -21.47
CA VAL A 392 -7.42 12.62 -21.78
C VAL A 392 -7.39 11.64 -20.59
N ARG A 393 -6.23 11.40 -19.99
CA ARG A 393 -6.08 10.55 -18.80
C ARG A 393 -6.89 11.07 -17.61
N SER A 394 -6.75 12.35 -17.29
CA SER A 394 -7.49 13.00 -16.20
C SER A 394 -9.01 12.92 -16.42
N PHE A 395 -9.49 13.18 -17.65
CA PHE A 395 -10.91 13.05 -17.99
C PHE A 395 -11.42 11.61 -17.85
N ALA A 396 -10.66 10.63 -18.34
CA ALA A 396 -11.00 9.22 -18.19
C ALA A 396 -11.07 8.80 -16.71
N ARG A 397 -10.12 9.26 -15.89
CA ARG A 397 -10.09 8.97 -14.45
C ARG A 397 -11.28 9.58 -13.72
N GLU A 398 -11.61 10.84 -14.00
CA GLU A 398 -12.78 11.51 -13.43
C GLU A 398 -14.10 10.85 -13.87
N LYS A 399 -14.18 10.34 -15.09
CA LYS A 399 -15.33 9.58 -15.56
C LYS A 399 -15.50 8.28 -14.75
N ILE A 400 -14.43 7.50 -14.59
CA ILE A 400 -14.45 6.26 -13.79
C ILE A 400 -14.86 6.56 -12.35
N LYS A 401 -14.28 7.58 -11.74
CA LYS A 401 -14.61 8.00 -10.37
C LYS A 401 -16.10 8.36 -10.24
N ARG A 402 -16.67 9.12 -11.18
CA ARG A 402 -18.11 9.45 -11.18
C ARG A 402 -18.99 8.22 -11.38
N GLU A 403 -18.60 7.29 -12.24
CA GLU A 403 -19.35 6.05 -12.45
C GLU A 403 -19.35 5.18 -11.18
N LEU A 404 -18.20 5.04 -10.52
CA LEU A 404 -18.08 4.29 -9.27
C LEU A 404 -18.82 4.96 -8.11
N MET A 405 -18.69 6.29 -7.97
CA MET A 405 -19.30 7.02 -6.86
C MET A 405 -20.78 7.35 -7.08
N GLY A 406 -21.24 7.45 -8.33
CA GLY A 406 -22.63 7.75 -8.68
C GLY A 406 -23.54 6.52 -8.71
N SER A 407 -22.96 5.32 -8.65
CA SER A 407 -23.69 4.04 -8.54
C SER A 407 -23.78 3.50 -7.11
N ALA A 408 -23.39 4.31 -6.10
CA ALA A 408 -23.32 3.94 -4.69
C ALA A 408 -24.48 4.47 -3.83
#